data_AF-A0A1R3WGZ7-F1
#
_entry.id   AF-A0A1R3WGZ7-F1
#
_cell.length_a   1.000
_cell.length_b   1.000
_cell.length_c   1.000
_cell.angle_alpha   90.00
_cell.angle_beta   90.00
_cell.angle_gamma   90.00
#
_symmetry.space_group_name_H-M   'P 1'
#
loop_
_entity.id
_entity.type
_entity.pdbx_description
1 polymer ?
#
loop_
_entity_poly.entity_id
_entity_poly.type
_entity_poly.pdbx_seq_one_letter_code
_entity_poly.pdbx_strand_id
1 'polypeptide(L)'
;MRALSYVLTVLAVFGLAFWAYRENYSTQQALREARSLQRQIGEARLRMSVLRAEWAYLNRPSRLMELAEINFDRLGLLPFDSEQFGRVDEVSYPPPPVPEVDDPTELPPNPDDEAFP
;
A
#
# COMPACT_ATOMS: atom_id res chain seq x y z
N MET A 1 55.23 -13.07 43.91
CA MET A 1 55.08 -13.03 42.43
C MET A 1 54.08 -14.08 41.92
N ARG A 2 54.30 -15.39 42.10
CA ARG A 2 53.45 -16.45 41.49
C ARG A 2 51.99 -16.49 41.96
N ALA A 3 51.72 -16.24 43.25
CA ALA A 3 50.35 -16.19 43.77
C ALA A 3 49.51 -15.05 43.15
N LEU A 4 50.15 -13.92 42.88
CA LEU A 4 49.49 -12.74 42.32
C LEU A 4 49.10 -12.97 40.86
N SER A 5 49.96 -13.65 40.08
CA SER A 5 49.61 -14.09 38.73
C SER A 5 48.47 -15.10 38.71
N TYR A 6 48.38 -16.03 39.67
CA TYR A 6 47.26 -16.98 39.73
C TYR A 6 45.93 -16.31 40.10
N VAL A 7 45.93 -15.37 41.04
CA VAL A 7 44.72 -14.61 41.39
C VAL A 7 44.25 -13.78 40.19
N LEU A 8 45.17 -13.16 39.48
CA LEU A 8 44.86 -12.31 38.33
C LEU A 8 44.31 -13.12 37.15
N THR A 9 44.83 -14.32 36.88
CA THR A 9 44.28 -15.20 35.84
C THR A 9 42.90 -15.72 36.19
N VAL A 10 42.66 -16.10 37.46
CA VAL A 10 41.34 -16.52 37.93
C VAL A 10 40.33 -15.38 37.78
N LEU A 11 40.68 -14.16 38.18
CA LEU A 11 39.85 -12.98 37.97
C LEU A 11 39.56 -12.71 36.49
N ALA A 12 40.56 -12.85 35.63
CA ALA A 12 40.39 -12.69 34.18
C ALA A 12 39.41 -13.72 33.61
N VAL A 13 39.51 -15.00 34.02
CA VAL A 13 38.58 -16.06 33.59
C VAL A 13 37.16 -15.77 34.07
N PHE A 14 36.99 -15.35 35.33
CA PHE A 14 35.66 -14.96 35.84
C PHE A 14 35.09 -13.75 35.09
N GLY A 15 35.91 -12.76 34.77
CA GLY A 15 35.49 -11.62 33.94
C GLY A 15 35.02 -12.02 32.55
N LEU A 16 35.74 -12.93 31.89
CA LEU A 16 35.35 -13.47 30.58
C LEU A 16 34.07 -14.30 30.66
N ALA A 17 33.91 -15.12 31.70
CA ALA A 17 32.69 -15.90 31.92
C ALA A 17 31.47 -14.97 32.11
N PHE A 18 31.63 -13.91 32.90
CA PHE A 18 30.57 -12.91 33.10
C PHE A 18 30.25 -12.15 31.80
N TRP A 19 31.26 -11.75 31.04
CA TRP A 19 31.07 -11.07 29.76
C TRP A 19 30.34 -11.95 28.74
N ALA A 20 30.75 -13.21 28.59
CA ALA A 20 30.08 -14.16 27.70
C ALA A 20 28.63 -14.43 28.13
N TYR A 21 28.36 -14.53 29.43
CA TYR A 21 27.00 -14.69 29.94
C TYR A 21 26.12 -13.47 29.64
N ARG A 22 26.66 -12.26 29.81
CA ARG A 22 25.97 -11.00 29.50
C ARG A 22 25.63 -10.90 28.01
N GLU A 23 26.58 -11.22 27.14
CA GLU A 23 26.38 -11.19 25.68
C GLU A 23 25.37 -12.24 25.22
N ASN A 24 25.34 -13.38 25.90
CA ASN A 24 24.31 -14.38 25.67
C ASN A 24 22.90 -13.87 26.07
N TYR A 25 22.80 -13.04 27.11
CA TYR A 25 21.51 -12.48 27.51
C TYR A 25 20.97 -11.43 26.52
N SER A 26 21.83 -10.55 25.99
CA SER A 26 21.44 -9.52 25.01
C SER A 26 20.88 -10.15 23.73
N THR A 27 21.56 -11.17 23.21
CA THR A 27 21.13 -11.93 22.03
C THR A 27 19.82 -12.68 22.27
N GLN A 28 19.68 -13.33 23.43
CA GLN A 28 18.43 -14.00 23.79
C GLN A 28 17.26 -13.03 23.98
N GLN A 29 17.50 -11.81 24.45
CA GLN A 29 16.46 -10.79 24.58
C GLN A 29 15.97 -10.32 23.21
N ALA A 30 16.88 -9.97 22.29
CA ALA A 30 16.53 -9.57 20.92
C ALA A 30 15.76 -10.68 20.19
N LEU A 31 16.16 -11.95 20.37
CA LEU A 31 15.48 -13.09 19.77
C LEU A 31 14.06 -13.29 20.34
N ARG A 32 13.86 -13.05 21.65
CA ARG A 32 12.52 -13.09 22.27
C ARG A 32 11.61 -12.00 21.72
N GLU A 33 12.14 -10.79 21.57
CA GLU A 33 11.39 -9.66 21.01
C GLU A 33 11.01 -9.89 19.56
N ALA A 34 11.95 -10.34 18.72
CA ALA A 34 11.67 -10.69 17.33
C ALA A 34 10.57 -11.76 17.20
N ARG A 35 10.60 -12.81 18.03
CA ARG A 35 9.54 -13.83 18.07
C ARG A 35 8.19 -13.26 18.50
N SER A 36 8.17 -12.37 19.49
CA SER A 36 6.94 -11.68 19.91
C SER A 36 6.34 -10.87 18.76
N LEU A 37 7.16 -10.07 18.08
CA LEU A 37 6.73 -9.25 16.96
C LEU A 37 6.22 -10.10 15.79
N GLN A 38 6.91 -11.19 15.46
CA GLN A 38 6.48 -12.11 14.40
C GLN A 38 5.12 -12.75 14.70
N ARG A 39 4.82 -13.08 15.96
CA ARG A 39 3.49 -13.57 16.35
C ARG A 39 2.42 -12.49 16.15
N GLN A 40 2.69 -11.26 16.59
CA GLN A 40 1.78 -10.14 16.41
C GLN A 40 1.51 -9.85 14.92
N ILE A 41 2.55 -9.92 14.08
CA ILE A 41 2.40 -9.79 12.62
C ILE A 41 1.52 -10.91 12.07
N GLY A 42 1.70 -12.15 12.53
CA GLY A 42 0.87 -13.29 12.15
C GLY A 42 -0.60 -13.06 12.48
N GLU A 43 -0.90 -12.65 13.72
CA GLU A 43 -2.27 -12.32 14.15
C GLU A 43 -2.89 -11.19 13.33
N ALA A 44 -2.14 -10.12 13.07
CA ALA A 44 -2.60 -9.01 12.25
C ALA A 44 -2.92 -9.46 10.81
N ARG A 45 -2.10 -10.33 10.23
CA ARG A 45 -2.34 -10.90 8.90
C ARG A 45 -3.60 -11.75 8.83
N LEU A 46 -3.87 -12.55 9.87
CA LEU A 46 -5.13 -13.32 9.98
C LEU A 46 -6.35 -12.40 10.06
N ARG A 47 -6.27 -11.33 10.85
CA ARG A 47 -7.37 -10.32 10.91
C ARG A 47 -7.59 -9.66 9.55
N MET A 48 -6.51 -9.30 8.86
CA MET A 48 -6.61 -8.72 7.51
C MET A 48 -7.23 -9.68 6.49
N SER A 49 -6.96 -10.99 6.57
CA SER A 49 -7.57 -11.94 5.63
C SER A 49 -9.07 -12.07 5.84
N VAL A 50 -9.53 -12.06 7.10
CA VAL A 50 -10.96 -12.06 7.44
C VAL A 50 -11.63 -10.78 6.93
N LEU A 51 -11.08 -9.61 7.23
CA LEU A 51 -11.65 -8.33 6.79
C LEU A 51 -11.72 -8.20 5.26
N ARG A 52 -10.73 -8.73 4.52
CA ARG A 52 -10.79 -8.78 3.05
C ARG A 52 -11.90 -9.70 2.55
N ALA A 53 -12.12 -10.83 3.21
CA ALA A 53 -13.21 -11.74 2.86
C ALA A 53 -14.57 -11.10 3.13
N GLU A 54 -14.72 -10.40 4.26
CA GLU A 54 -15.91 -9.62 4.58
C GLU A 54 -16.15 -8.52 3.55
N TRP A 55 -15.13 -7.72 3.23
CA TRP A 55 -15.24 -6.68 2.20
C TRP A 55 -15.64 -7.27 0.84
N ALA A 56 -15.03 -8.39 0.44
CA ALA A 56 -15.37 -9.06 -0.81
C ALA A 56 -16.81 -9.59 -0.80
N TYR A 57 -17.32 -10.05 0.35
CA TYR A 57 -18.71 -10.45 0.51
C TYR A 57 -19.67 -9.25 0.47
N LEU A 58 -19.31 -8.13 1.10
CA LEU A 58 -20.10 -6.90 1.08
C LEU A 58 -20.17 -6.28 -0.33
N ASN A 59 -19.09 -6.35 -1.10
CA ASN A 59 -19.01 -5.77 -2.45
C ASN A 59 -19.38 -6.73 -3.59
N ARG A 60 -20.06 -7.85 -3.30
CA ARG A 60 -20.53 -8.74 -4.37
C ARG A 60 -21.55 -7.99 -5.25
N PRO A 61 -21.32 -7.86 -6.58
CA PRO A 61 -22.20 -7.08 -7.45
C PRO A 61 -23.66 -7.52 -7.39
N SER A 62 -23.91 -8.83 -7.34
CA SER A 62 -25.26 -9.39 -7.22
C SER A 62 -25.98 -8.94 -5.95
N ARG A 63 -25.28 -8.91 -4.81
CA ARG A 63 -25.85 -8.46 -3.54
C ARG A 63 -26.08 -6.95 -3.53
N LEU A 64 -25.16 -6.18 -4.12
CA LEU A 64 -25.34 -4.74 -4.25
C LEU A 64 -26.55 -4.41 -5.12
N MET A 65 -26.79 -5.17 -6.20
CA MET A 65 -27.98 -5.04 -7.05
C MET A 65 -29.26 -5.33 -6.27
N GLU A 66 -29.31 -6.44 -5.55
CA GLU A 66 -30.45 -6.81 -4.70
C GLU A 66 -30.74 -5.74 -3.62
N LEU A 67 -29.69 -5.20 -2.98
CA LEU A 67 -29.84 -4.12 -2.01
C LEU A 67 -30.32 -2.80 -2.65
N ALA A 68 -29.87 -2.48 -3.87
CA ALA A 68 -30.31 -1.31 -4.61
C ALA A 68 -31.79 -1.42 -5.00
N GLU A 69 -32.22 -2.62 -5.41
CA GLU A 69 -33.63 -2.92 -5.75
C GLU A 69 -34.54 -2.81 -4.54
N ILE A 70 -34.16 -3.40 -3.40
CA ILE A 70 -34.95 -3.29 -2.15
C ILE A 70 -35.03 -1.84 -1.63
N ASN A 71 -34.02 -1.01 -1.90
CA ASN A 71 -33.97 0.39 -1.47
C ASN A 71 -34.28 1.37 -2.61
N PHE A 72 -34.98 0.94 -3.65
CA PHE A 72 -35.20 1.72 -4.87
C PHE A 72 -35.87 3.07 -4.59
N ASP A 73 -36.89 3.11 -3.73
CA ASP A 73 -37.61 4.34 -3.38
C ASP A 73 -36.70 5.47 -2.88
N ARG A 74 -35.59 5.12 -2.24
CA ARG A 74 -34.62 6.09 -1.72
C ARG A 74 -33.46 6.34 -2.67
N LEU A 75 -32.98 5.30 -3.35
CA LEU A 75 -31.76 5.36 -4.14
C LEU A 75 -32.02 5.78 -5.59
N GLY A 76 -33.18 5.42 -6.16
CA GLY A 76 -33.53 5.68 -7.55
C GLY A 76 -32.55 5.07 -8.56
N LEU A 77 -31.82 4.02 -8.17
CA LEU A 77 -30.78 3.41 -8.98
C LEU A 77 -31.38 2.33 -9.89
N LEU A 78 -31.00 2.37 -11.16
CA LEU A 78 -31.30 1.34 -12.14
C LEU A 78 -29.98 0.66 -12.59
N PRO A 79 -30.02 -0.63 -12.92
CA PRO A 79 -28.87 -1.30 -13.52
C PRO A 79 -28.45 -0.58 -14.81
N PHE A 80 -27.16 -0.37 -14.97
CA PHE A 80 -26.58 0.20 -16.19
C PHE A 80 -26.45 -0.91 -17.23
N ASP A 81 -27.00 -0.70 -18.44
CA ASP A 81 -26.88 -1.64 -19.54
C ASP A 81 -25.62 -1.35 -20.38
N SER A 82 -25.08 -2.39 -21.00
CA SER A 82 -24.01 -2.28 -22.00
C SER A 82 -24.31 -1.31 -23.14
N GLU A 83 -25.59 -1.17 -23.54
CA GLU A 83 -26.01 -0.24 -24.59
C GLU A 83 -25.94 1.24 -24.17
N GLN A 84 -25.81 1.53 -22.87
CA GLN A 84 -25.74 2.88 -22.32
C GLN A 84 -24.31 3.44 -22.27
N PHE A 85 -23.29 2.63 -22.63
CA PHE A 85 -21.94 3.13 -22.82
C PHE A 85 -21.85 3.91 -24.13
N GLY A 86 -21.57 5.22 -24.04
CA GLY A 86 -21.29 6.04 -25.22
C GLY A 86 -20.02 5.57 -25.93
N ARG A 87 -19.99 5.70 -27.25
CA ARG A 87 -18.81 5.39 -28.05
C ARG A 87 -17.76 6.50 -27.86
N VAL A 88 -16.48 6.18 -28.02
CA VAL A 88 -15.39 7.15 -27.78
C VAL A 88 -15.50 8.37 -28.71
N ASP A 89 -16.03 8.17 -29.91
CA ASP A 89 -16.37 9.18 -30.91
C ASP A 89 -17.57 10.07 -30.53
N GLU A 90 -18.36 9.68 -29.53
CA GLU A 90 -19.51 10.44 -29.02
C GLU A 90 -19.13 11.31 -27.80
N VAL A 91 -17.88 11.23 -27.33
CA VAL A 91 -17.36 12.03 -26.21
C VAL A 91 -16.78 13.33 -26.76
N SER A 92 -17.38 14.48 -26.41
CA SER A 92 -16.80 15.79 -26.72
C SER A 92 -15.50 15.98 -25.94
N TYR A 93 -14.38 16.03 -26.67
CA TYR A 93 -13.09 16.43 -26.09
C TYR A 93 -13.05 17.95 -25.93
N PRO A 94 -12.40 18.47 -24.88
CA PRO A 94 -12.08 19.89 -24.79
C PRO A 94 -11.36 20.33 -26.08
N PRO A 95 -11.66 21.52 -26.63
CA PRO A 95 -10.89 22.05 -27.75
C PRO A 95 -9.41 22.13 -27.34
N PRO A 96 -8.47 21.88 -28.27
CA PRO A 96 -7.05 22.03 -27.98
C PRO A 96 -6.79 23.42 -27.40
N PRO A 97 -5.92 23.54 -26.39
CA PRO A 97 -5.56 24.84 -25.83
C PRO A 97 -5.06 25.72 -26.97
N VAL A 98 -5.69 26.89 -27.12
CA VAL A 98 -5.24 27.89 -28.09
C VAL A 98 -3.80 28.27 -27.69
N PRO A 99 -2.82 28.20 -28.60
CA PRO A 99 -1.48 28.66 -28.29
C PRO A 99 -1.57 30.09 -27.75
N GLU A 100 -0.95 30.36 -26.60
CA GLU A 100 -0.73 31.75 -26.17
C GLU A 100 0.15 32.40 -27.24
N VAL A 101 -0.44 33.33 -27.99
CA VAL A 101 0.28 34.12 -28.98
C VAL A 101 1.17 35.10 -28.21
N ASP A 102 2.44 34.74 -28.04
CA ASP A 102 3.45 35.54 -27.31
C ASP A 102 3.89 36.78 -28.13
N ASP A 103 3.66 36.77 -29.45
CA ASP A 103 4.00 37.84 -30.38
C ASP A 103 2.77 38.28 -31.22
N PRO A 104 2.30 39.54 -31.11
CA PRO A 104 1.14 40.03 -31.88
C PRO A 104 1.33 40.07 -33.40
N THR A 105 2.53 39.76 -33.92
CA THR A 105 2.81 39.62 -35.36
C THR A 105 2.81 38.19 -35.88
N GLU A 106 2.66 37.19 -35.01
CA GLU A 106 2.58 35.78 -35.40
C GLU A 106 1.11 35.37 -35.63
N LEU A 107 0.78 35.02 -36.88
CA LEU A 107 -0.55 34.51 -37.21
C LEU A 107 -0.67 33.08 -36.65
N PRO A 108 -1.77 32.72 -35.97
CA PRO A 108 -1.98 31.35 -35.53
C PRO A 108 -1.95 30.41 -36.74
N PRO A 109 -1.32 29.22 -36.61
CA PRO A 109 -1.25 28.27 -37.71
C PRO A 109 -2.66 27.92 -38.18
N ASN A 110 -2.87 27.94 -39.50
CA ASN A 110 -4.15 27.63 -40.11
C ASN A 110 -4.44 26.14 -39.87
N PRO A 111 -5.59 25.76 -39.28
CA PRO A 111 -5.91 24.37 -38.97
C PRO A 111 -5.99 23.47 -40.21
N ASP A 112 -6.14 24.05 -41.41
CA ASP A 112 -6.15 23.31 -42.68
C ASP A 112 -4.73 22.97 -43.19
N ASP A 113 -3.67 23.55 -42.61
CA ASP A 113 -2.28 23.34 -43.05
C ASP A 113 -1.63 22.07 -42.44
N GLU A 114 -2.22 21.50 -41.38
CA GLU A 114 -1.76 20.22 -40.78
C GLU A 114 -2.39 18.97 -41.43
N ALA A 115 -3.31 19.14 -42.40
CA ALA A 115 -3.86 18.04 -43.18
C ALA A 115 -2.88 17.60 -44.29
N PHE A 116 -1.84 16.87 -43.92
CA PHE A 116 -1.05 16.04 -44.86
C PHE A 116 -1.58 14.58 -44.84
N PRO A 117 -1.42 13.81 -45.94
CA PRO A 117 -2.36 12.79 -46.44
C PRO A 117 -2.58 11.55 -45.57
#